data_AF-A0A5U9S7Y9-F1
#
_entry.id   AF-A0A5U9S7Y9-F1
#
_cell.length_a   1.000
_cell.length_b   1.000
_cell.length_c   1.000
_cell.angle_alpha   90.00
_cell.angle_beta   90.00
_cell.angle_gamma   90.00
#
_symmetry.space_group_name_H-M   'P 1'
#
loop_
_entity.id
_entity.type
_entity.pdbx_description
1 polymer ?
#
loop_
_entity_poly.entity_id
_entity_poly.type
_entity_poly.pdbx_seq_one_letter_code
_entity_poly.pdbx_strand_id
1 'polypeptide(L)'
;MDCISKQKFTIILIVVLIALGCAAYFGDGEGYFIGSFVPEFTGVCLELLIILKVFEVWQQRDEKRKLIKVERRLREFLIFFLNHTCMDFPPSCRPGRFYGIDYEQNQKALEKLINHIEEKGLAEN
;
A
#
# COMPACT_ATOMS: atom_id res chain seq x y z
N MET A 1 23.67 7.96 -10.44
CA MET A 1 23.32 8.47 -9.10
C MET A 1 22.38 7.46 -8.48
N ASP A 2 22.92 6.56 -7.67
CA ASP A 2 22.10 5.55 -6.98
C ASP A 2 21.16 6.24 -6.00
N CYS A 3 19.87 6.06 -6.21
CA CYS A 3 18.84 6.61 -5.34
C CYS A 3 18.97 5.93 -3.97
N ILE A 4 19.47 6.66 -2.96
CA ILE A 4 19.59 6.14 -1.60
C ILE A 4 18.19 5.70 -1.14
N SER A 5 18.05 4.43 -0.77
CA SER A 5 16.77 3.93 -0.28
C SER A 5 16.37 4.69 0.99
N LYS A 6 15.07 4.96 1.13
CA LYS A 6 14.53 5.69 2.29
C LYS A 6 15.04 5.13 3.63
N GLN A 7 15.12 3.80 3.76
CA GLN A 7 15.64 3.13 4.95
C GLN A 7 17.11 3.49 5.23
N LYS A 8 17.96 3.47 4.20
CA LYS A 8 19.37 3.87 4.33
C LYS A 8 19.49 5.34 4.73
N PHE A 9 18.69 6.22 4.13
CA PHE A 9 18.67 7.64 4.49
C PHE A 9 18.25 7.86 5.94
N THR A 10 17.19 7.20 6.42
CA THR A 10 16.75 7.29 7.82
C THR A 10 17.81 6.77 8.79
N ILE A 11 18.51 5.67 8.46
CA ILE A 11 19.59 5.13 9.31
C ILE A 11 20.74 6.13 9.41
N ILE A 12 21.18 6.72 8.29
CA ILE A 12 22.22 7.75 8.28
C ILE A 12 21.82 8.92 9.17
N LEU A 13 20.58 9.38 9.07
CA LEU A 13 20.08 10.53 9.83
C LEU A 13 20.04 10.25 11.35
N ILE A 14 19.66 9.03 11.75
CA ILE A 14 19.72 8.60 13.16
C ILE A 14 21.17 8.55 13.66
N VAL A 15 22.09 8.02 12.88
CA VAL A 15 23.53 7.97 13.24
C VAL A 15 24.09 9.38 13.40
N VAL A 16 23.73 10.31 12.51
CA VAL A 16 24.13 11.72 12.61
C VAL A 16 23.58 12.36 13.89
N LEU A 17 22.31 12.11 14.24
CA LEU A 17 21.73 12.62 15.49
C LEU A 17 22.43 12.08 16.73
N ILE A 18 22.82 10.79 16.74
CA ILE A 18 23.58 10.20 17.85
C ILE A 18 24.96 10.86 17.94
N ALA A 19 25.64 11.07 16.82
CA ALA A 19 26.94 11.75 16.79
C ALA A 19 26.86 13.20 17.29
N LEU A 20 25.83 13.95 16.87
CA LEU A 20 25.57 15.30 17.35
C LEU A 20 25.22 15.31 18.85
N GLY A 21 24.44 14.33 19.33
CA GLY A 21 24.13 14.17 20.76
C GLY A 21 25.36 13.85 21.60
N CYS A 22 26.28 13.01 21.10
CA CYS A 22 27.57 12.78 21.75
C CYS A 22 28.43 14.05 21.75
N ALA A 23 28.51 14.76 20.63
CA ALA A 23 29.25 16.02 20.55
C ALA A 23 28.69 17.08 21.52
N ALA A 24 27.37 17.11 21.73
CA ALA A 24 26.71 17.93 22.72
C ALA A 24 27.11 17.56 24.15
N TYR A 25 27.11 16.27 24.47
CA TYR A 25 27.41 15.77 25.81
C TYR A 25 28.88 15.97 26.22
N PHE A 26 29.82 15.79 25.28
CA PHE A 26 31.25 15.98 25.53
C PHE A 26 31.72 17.44 25.40
N GLY A 27 30.94 18.28 24.73
CA GLY A 27 31.30 19.67 24.41
C GLY A 27 30.90 20.71 25.47
N ASP A 28 30.76 20.30 26.74
CA ASP A 28 30.25 21.12 27.86
C ASP A 28 30.97 22.47 27.99
N GLY A 29 30.36 23.50 27.41
CA GLY A 29 30.85 24.88 27.42
C GLY A 29 29.67 25.84 27.24
N GLU A 30 29.73 26.98 27.94
CA GLU A 30 28.65 27.99 27.97
C GLU A 30 28.28 28.55 26.57
N GLY A 31 29.15 28.38 25.57
CA GLY A 31 28.91 28.73 24.16
C GLY A 31 28.15 27.68 23.34
N TYR A 32 27.75 26.54 23.92
CA TYR A 32 27.09 25.46 23.17
C TYR A 32 25.74 25.89 22.56
N PHE A 33 25.01 26.80 23.19
CA PHE A 33 23.74 27.31 22.67
C PHE A 33 23.87 28.63 21.89
N ILE A 34 25.03 29.29 21.95
CA ILE A 34 25.24 30.62 21.35
C ILE A 34 26.45 30.54 20.43
N GLY A 35 26.20 30.44 19.12
CA GLY A 35 27.24 30.39 18.07
C GLY A 35 27.75 28.99 17.72
N SER A 36 27.12 27.93 18.23
CA SER A 36 27.42 26.55 17.86
C SER A 36 26.45 26.05 16.78
N PHE A 37 27.00 25.46 15.72
CA PHE A 37 26.21 24.84 14.65
C PHE A 37 25.53 23.53 15.09
N VAL A 38 25.98 22.89 16.17
CA VAL A 38 25.48 21.58 16.63
C VAL A 38 23.98 21.59 16.97
N PRO A 39 23.44 22.52 17.79
CA PRO A 39 22.01 22.60 18.06
C PRO A 39 21.18 22.92 16.80
N GLU A 40 21.69 23.77 15.91
CA GLU A 40 21.02 24.11 14.65
C GLU A 40 20.88 22.90 13.73
N PHE A 41 21.96 22.16 13.50
CA PHE A 41 21.94 20.92 12.71
C PHE A 41 21.07 19.83 13.35
N THR A 42 21.04 19.77 14.68
CA THR A 42 20.15 18.86 15.41
C THR A 42 18.69 19.19 15.13
N GLY A 43 18.32 20.47 15.17
CA GLY A 43 16.98 20.95 14.80
C GLY A 43 16.58 20.56 13.38
N VAL A 44 17.45 20.83 12.39
CA VAL A 44 17.20 20.47 10.98
C VAL A 44 17.04 18.95 10.81
N CYS A 45 17.86 18.15 11.48
CA CYS A 45 17.74 16.69 11.43
C CYS A 45 16.39 16.21 12.00
N LEU A 46 15.93 16.80 13.10
CA LEU A 46 14.62 16.48 13.69
C LEU A 46 13.47 16.87 12.75
N GLU A 47 13.52 18.06 12.15
CA GLU A 47 12.52 18.51 11.17
C GLU A 47 12.43 17.55 9.98
N LEU A 48 13.59 17.13 9.43
CA LEU A 48 13.64 16.16 8.34
C LEU A 48 13.02 14.80 8.73
N LEU A 49 13.25 14.32 9.95
CA LEU A 49 12.62 13.08 10.43
C LEU A 49 11.10 13.20 10.51
N ILE A 50 10.60 14.34 11.01
CA ILE A 50 9.16 14.60 11.10
C ILE A 50 8.56 14.61 9.70
N ILE A 51 9.16 15.33 8.75
CA ILE A 51 8.71 15.40 7.35
C ILE A 51 8.67 14.00 6.73
N LEU A 52 9.73 13.20 6.89
CA LEU A 52 9.78 11.83 6.39
C LEU A 52 8.66 10.96 6.96
N LYS A 53 8.33 11.10 8.25
CA LYS A 53 7.26 10.35 8.89
C LYS A 53 5.89 10.75 8.39
N VAL A 54 5.63 12.04 8.24
CA VAL A 54 4.37 12.54 7.67
C VAL A 54 4.20 12.03 6.24
N PHE A 55 5.25 12.11 5.42
CA PHE A 55 5.23 11.64 4.04
C PHE A 55 4.99 10.13 3.96
N GLU A 56 5.57 9.34 4.85
CA GLU A 56 5.34 7.90 4.95
C GLU A 56 3.87 7.55 5.20
N VAL A 57 3.25 8.19 6.19
CA VAL A 57 1.85 7.97 6.52
C VAL A 57 0.96 8.36 5.34
N TRP A 58 1.32 9.44 4.64
CA TRP A 58 0.59 9.88 3.47
C TRP A 58 0.70 8.90 2.30
N GLN A 59 1.91 8.41 2.02
CA GLN A 59 2.16 7.41 0.97
C GLN A 59 1.41 6.09 1.26
N GLN A 60 1.43 5.61 2.50
CA GLN A 60 0.67 4.41 2.88
C GLN A 60 -0.84 4.57 2.68
N ARG A 61 -1.38 5.77 2.94
CA ARG A 61 -2.79 6.07 2.67
C ARG A 61 -3.09 6.10 1.17
N ASP A 62 -2.17 6.62 0.36
CA ASP A 62 -2.34 6.67 -1.09
C ASP A 62 -2.25 5.28 -1.73
N GLU A 63 -1.29 4.45 -1.31
CA GLU A 63 -1.16 3.06 -1.73
C GLU A 63 -2.42 2.25 -1.44
N LYS A 64 -2.98 2.37 -0.22
CA LYS A 64 -4.27 1.74 0.12
C LYS A 64 -5.40 2.19 -0.80
N ARG A 65 -5.50 3.49 -1.11
CA ARG A 65 -6.51 4.01 -2.04
C ARG A 65 -6.31 3.51 -3.47
N LYS A 66 -5.06 3.39 -3.92
CA LYS A 66 -4.73 2.83 -5.23
C LYS A 66 -5.16 1.36 -5.33
N LEU A 67 -4.86 0.55 -4.32
CA LEU A 67 -5.28 -0.85 -4.27
C LEU A 67 -6.80 -0.99 -4.31
N ILE A 68 -7.55 -0.19 -3.56
CA ILE A 68 -9.02 -0.17 -3.60
C ILE A 68 -9.55 0.20 -4.99
N LYS A 69 -8.93 1.19 -5.65
CA LYS A 69 -9.31 1.57 -7.02
C LYS A 69 -9.03 0.44 -8.03
N VAL A 70 -7.90 -0.25 -7.89
CA VAL A 70 -7.54 -1.39 -8.75
C VAL A 70 -8.52 -2.55 -8.53
N GLU A 71 -8.80 -2.90 -7.27
CA GLU A 71 -9.79 -3.93 -6.93
C GLU A 71 -11.17 -3.61 -7.53
N ARG A 72 -11.64 -2.37 -7.39
CA ARG A 72 -12.92 -1.94 -7.98
C ARG A 72 -12.93 -2.12 -9.49
N ARG A 73 -11.86 -1.71 -10.18
CA ARG A 73 -11.75 -1.87 -11.65
C ARG A 73 -11.70 -3.34 -12.05
N LEU A 74 -10.93 -4.16 -11.36
CA LEU A 74 -10.82 -5.60 -11.64
C LEU A 74 -12.19 -6.28 -11.49
N ARG A 75 -12.95 -5.86 -10.48
CA ARG A 75 -14.32 -6.33 -10.27
C ARG A 75 -15.26 -5.95 -11.40
N GLU A 76 -15.21 -4.70 -11.84
CA GLU A 76 -16.00 -4.23 -12.99
C GLU A 76 -15.66 -5.02 -14.25
N PHE A 77 -14.36 -5.26 -14.50
CA PHE A 77 -13.92 -6.12 -15.60
C PHE A 77 -14.44 -7.55 -15.47
N LEU A 78 -14.35 -8.15 -14.27
CA LEU A 78 -14.84 -9.52 -14.04
C LEU A 78 -16.35 -9.62 -14.28
N ILE A 79 -17.13 -8.68 -13.75
CA ILE A 79 -18.58 -8.62 -13.99
C ILE A 79 -18.87 -8.45 -15.48
N PHE A 80 -18.13 -7.58 -16.16
CA PHE A 80 -18.27 -7.37 -17.60
C PHE A 80 -17.99 -8.66 -18.39
N PHE A 81 -16.86 -9.32 -18.13
CA PHE A 81 -16.51 -10.58 -18.79
C PHE A 81 -17.55 -11.67 -18.54
N LEU A 82 -17.95 -11.87 -17.29
CA LEU A 82 -18.93 -12.90 -16.95
C LEU A 82 -20.31 -12.57 -17.55
N ASN A 83 -20.73 -11.32 -17.55
CA ASN A 83 -21.99 -10.94 -18.20
C ASN A 83 -21.93 -11.10 -19.72
N HIS A 84 -20.77 -10.88 -20.36
CA HIS A 84 -20.65 -10.99 -21.81
C HIS A 84 -20.53 -12.44 -22.28
N THR A 85 -19.72 -13.24 -21.59
CA THR A 85 -19.47 -14.65 -21.94
C THR A 85 -20.61 -15.57 -21.47
N CYS A 86 -21.29 -15.23 -20.37
CA CYS A 86 -22.29 -16.10 -19.77
C CYS A 86 -23.74 -15.64 -20.01
N MET A 87 -24.03 -14.92 -21.11
CA MET A 87 -25.39 -14.48 -21.43
C MET A 87 -26.39 -15.64 -21.54
N ASP A 88 -25.93 -16.80 -22.03
CA ASP A 88 -26.72 -18.01 -22.23
C ASP A 88 -26.93 -18.85 -20.96
N PHE A 89 -26.34 -18.44 -19.83
CA PHE A 89 -26.41 -19.19 -18.58
C PHE A 89 -27.66 -18.81 -17.77
N PRO A 90 -28.23 -19.77 -17.01
CA PRO A 90 -29.44 -19.52 -16.22
C PRO A 90 -29.20 -18.42 -15.16
N PRO A 91 -30.23 -17.63 -14.81
CA PRO A 91 -30.11 -16.49 -13.89
C PRO A 91 -29.50 -16.84 -12.52
N SER A 92 -29.65 -18.10 -12.09
CA SER A 92 -29.11 -18.65 -10.84
C SER A 92 -27.58 -18.80 -10.81
N CYS A 93 -26.92 -18.76 -11.97
CA CYS A 93 -25.47 -18.82 -12.12
C CYS A 93 -24.87 -17.47 -12.52
N ARG A 94 -25.69 -16.41 -12.63
CA ARG A 94 -25.19 -15.10 -13.03
C ARG A 94 -24.31 -14.49 -11.93
N PRO A 95 -23.19 -13.86 -12.30
CA PRO A 95 -22.30 -13.22 -11.35
C PRO A 95 -23.03 -12.21 -10.45
N GLY A 96 -22.77 -12.30 -9.16
CA GLY A 96 -23.23 -11.31 -8.18
C GLY A 96 -22.36 -10.05 -8.18
N ARG A 97 -22.53 -9.21 -7.15
CA ARG A 97 -21.84 -7.91 -7.04
C ARG A 97 -20.37 -8.02 -6.59
N PHE A 98 -19.87 -9.23 -6.33
CA PHE A 98 -18.49 -9.52 -5.90
C PHE A 98 -17.97 -8.63 -4.75
N TYR A 99 -18.84 -8.23 -3.83
CA TYR A 99 -18.44 -7.61 -2.56
C TYR A 99 -18.13 -8.69 -1.53
N GLY A 100 -17.23 -8.40 -0.59
CA GLY A 100 -16.91 -9.33 0.50
C GLY A 100 -18.10 -9.74 1.36
N ILE A 101 -19.15 -8.90 1.42
CA ILE A 101 -20.42 -9.19 2.11
C ILE A 101 -21.15 -10.36 1.43
N ASP A 102 -21.00 -10.50 0.11
CA ASP A 102 -21.68 -11.51 -0.70
C ASP A 102 -20.75 -12.70 -1.03
N TYR A 103 -19.65 -12.86 -0.31
CA TYR A 103 -18.59 -13.84 -0.63
C TYR A 103 -19.15 -15.25 -0.83
N GLU A 104 -19.95 -15.76 0.12
CA GLU A 104 -20.53 -17.11 0.01
C GLU A 104 -21.49 -17.26 -1.18
N GLN A 105 -22.26 -16.20 -1.48
CA GLN A 105 -23.22 -16.24 -2.60
C GLN A 105 -22.47 -16.22 -3.94
N ASN A 106 -21.44 -15.38 -4.06
CA ASN A 106 -20.59 -15.32 -5.25
C ASN A 106 -19.83 -16.63 -5.45
N GLN A 107 -19.35 -17.26 -4.38
CA GLN A 107 -18.66 -18.55 -4.46
C GLN A 107 -19.60 -19.65 -4.96
N LYS A 108 -20.82 -19.74 -4.41
CA LYS A 108 -21.84 -20.70 -4.88
C LYS A 108 -22.27 -20.45 -6.32
N ALA A 109 -22.37 -19.19 -6.74
CA ALA A 109 -22.70 -18.84 -8.12
C ALA A 109 -21.59 -19.25 -9.09
N LEU A 110 -20.32 -19.00 -8.73
CA LEU A 110 -19.15 -19.40 -9.50
C LEU A 110 -19.01 -20.92 -9.60
N GLU A 111 -19.20 -21.65 -8.51
CA GLU A 111 -19.13 -23.11 -8.48
C GLU A 111 -20.19 -23.75 -9.39
N LYS A 112 -21.42 -23.23 -9.37
CA LYS A 112 -22.47 -23.66 -10.31
C LYS A 112 -22.13 -23.33 -11.76
N LEU A 113 -21.48 -22.20 -11.99
CA LEU A 113 -21.02 -21.78 -13.32
C LEU A 113 -19.96 -22.75 -13.85
N ILE A 114 -18.97 -23.10 -13.02
CA ILE A 114 -17.92 -24.08 -13.35
C ILE A 114 -18.55 -25.44 -13.65
N ASN A 115 -19.42 -25.95 -12.77
CA ASN A 115 -20.08 -27.24 -12.99
C ASN A 115 -20.91 -27.24 -14.28
N HIS A 116 -21.58 -26.14 -14.62
CA HIS A 116 -22.33 -26.04 -15.88
C HIS A 116 -21.42 -26.04 -17.11
N ILE A 117 -20.25 -25.39 -17.02
CA ILE A 117 -19.24 -25.41 -18.09
C ILE A 117 -18.63 -26.80 -18.22
N GLU A 118 -18.37 -27.52 -17.13
CA GLU A 118 -17.86 -28.89 -17.18
C GLU A 118 -18.90 -29.85 -17.78
N GLU A 119 -20.16 -29.77 -17.36
CA GLU A 119 -21.23 -30.63 -17.88
C GLU A 119 -21.56 -30.37 -19.36
N LYS A 120 -21.59 -29.10 -19.80
CA LYS A 120 -21.89 -28.76 -21.20
C LYS A 120 -20.67 -28.70 -22.11
N GLY A 121 -19.50 -28.31 -21.61
CA GLY A 121 -18.26 -28.24 -22.38
C GLY A 121 -17.70 -29.62 -22.74
N LEU A 122 -18.03 -30.65 -21.95
CA LEU A 122 -17.78 -32.05 -22.31
C LEU A 122 -18.74 -32.60 -23.39
N ALA A 123 -19.75 -31.83 -23.80
CA ALA A 123 -20.73 -32.23 -24.82
C ALA A 123 -20.43 -31.67 -26.22
N GLU A 124 -19.35 -30.91 -26.40
CA GLU A 124 -18.80 -30.64 -27.73
C GLU A 124 -17.94 -31.84 -28.18
N ASN A 125 -18.49 -32.64 -29.10
CA ASN A 125 -17.74 -33.64 -29.88
C ASN A 125 -16.78 -32.97 -30.86
#